data_AF-A0A5K1A9A8-F1
#
_entry.id   AF-A0A5K1A9A8-F1
#
_cell.length_a   1.000
_cell.length_b   1.000
_cell.length_c   1.000
_cell.angle_alpha   90.00
_cell.angle_beta   90.00
_cell.angle_gamma   90.00
#
_symmetry.space_group_name_H-M   'P 1'
#
loop_
_entity.id
_entity.type
_entity.pdbx_description
1 polymer ?
#
loop_
_entity_poly.entity_id
_entity_poly.type
_entity_poly.pdbx_seq_one_letter_code
_entity_poly.pdbx_strand_id
1 'polypeptide(L)' 'AYVELLEEGDVKIPAWLSFNSKDGVNVVSGDSLAECISIGDSCQKVVAVGINCTPPRFIHDLIISVEK' A
#
# COMPACT_ATOMS: atom_id res chain seq x y z
N ALA A 1 9.50 8.42 0.49
CA ALA A 1 10.26 8.22 -0.75
C ALA A 1 9.39 8.19 -2.01
N TYR A 2 8.69 7.09 -2.36
CA TYR A 2 7.95 7.05 -3.63
C TYR A 2 6.76 8.01 -3.70
N VAL A 3 6.00 8.15 -2.61
CA VAL A 3 4.89 9.13 -2.52
C VAL A 3 5.41 10.55 -2.66
N GLU A 4 6.48 10.91 -1.94
CA GLU A 4 7.13 12.23 -2.05
C GLU A 4 7.58 12.51 -3.49
N LEU A 5 8.21 11.54 -4.15
CA LEU A 5 8.65 11.69 -5.54
C LEU A 5 7.48 11.88 -6.51
N LEU A 6 6.37 11.15 -6.27
CA LEU A 6 5.15 11.33 -7.04
C LEU A 6 4.60 12.73 -6.84
N GLU A 7 4.58 13.25 -5.61
CA GLU A 7 4.07 14.59 -5.28
C GLU A 7 4.93 15.71 -5.88
N GLU A 8 6.25 15.64 -5.74
CA GLU A 8 7.22 16.63 -6.24
C GLU A 8 7.27 16.68 -7.78
N GLY A 9 7.15 15.53 -8.45
CA GLY A 9 7.23 15.47 -9.90
C GLY A 9 5.97 15.99 -10.62
N ASP A 10 6.11 16.50 -11.85
CA ASP A 10 4.97 16.73 -12.77
C ASP A 10 4.49 15.40 -13.40
N VAL A 11 4.24 14.40 -12.55
CA VAL A 11 3.73 13.10 -12.96
C VAL A 11 2.22 13.20 -13.16
N LYS A 12 1.79 13.11 -14.43
CA LYS A 12 0.37 13.19 -14.83
C LYS A 12 -0.31 11.83 -14.96
N ILE A 13 0.47 10.76 -14.87
CA ILE A 13 -0.01 9.38 -15.01
C ILE A 13 -0.43 8.91 -13.61
N PRO A 14 -1.66 8.37 -13.43
CA PRO A 14 -2.09 7.82 -12.15
C PRO A 14 -1.25 6.61 -11.76
N ALA A 15 -0.97 6.46 -10.48
CA ALA A 15 -0.23 5.34 -9.92
C ALA A 15 -1.13 4.45 -9.06
N TRP A 16 -0.74 3.18 -8.91
CA TRP A 16 -1.16 2.37 -7.77
C TRP A 16 0.07 1.98 -6.94
N LEU A 17 -0.11 1.79 -5.64
CA LEU A 17 0.92 1.20 -4.78
C LEU A 17 0.44 -0.16 -4.26
N SER A 18 1.29 -1.18 -4.36
CA SER A 18 0.98 -2.51 -3.85
C SER A 18 2.01 -2.95 -2.84
N PHE A 19 1.55 -3.50 -1.73
CA PHE A 19 2.37 -3.96 -0.62
C PHE A 19 2.32 -5.50 -0.52
N ASN A 20 3.36 -6.10 0.05
CA ASN A 20 3.37 -7.52 0.38
C ASN A 20 3.52 -7.69 1.88
N SER A 21 2.95 -8.77 2.42
CA SER A 21 3.02 -9.10 3.84
C SER A 21 3.63 -10.47 4.07
N LYS A 22 4.44 -10.57 5.12
CA LYS A 22 5.03 -11.84 5.57
C LYS A 22 4.15 -12.58 6.59
N ASP A 23 3.33 -11.84 7.35
CA ASP A 23 2.63 -12.34 8.54
C ASP A 23 1.16 -11.93 8.64
N GLY A 24 0.63 -11.18 7.65
CA GLY A 24 -0.74 -10.70 7.66
C GLY A 24 -0.95 -9.40 8.43
N VAL A 25 0.11 -8.74 8.91
CA VAL A 25 0.00 -7.44 9.62
C VAL A 25 1.10 -6.46 9.20
N ASN A 26 2.30 -6.96 8.96
CA ASN A 26 3.47 -6.17 8.62
C ASN A 26 3.88 -6.38 7.16
N VAL A 27 4.43 -5.34 6.55
CA VAL A 27 5.18 -5.51 5.30
C VAL A 27 6.47 -6.30 5.54
N VAL A 28 7.08 -6.83 4.48
CA VAL A 28 8.27 -7.67 4.62
C VAL A 28 9.42 -6.97 5.36
N SER A 29 9.58 -5.64 5.17
CA SER A 29 10.56 -4.82 5.90
C SER A 29 10.33 -4.78 7.41
N GLY A 30 9.12 -5.07 7.88
CA GLY A 30 8.75 -5.09 9.30
C GLY A 30 7.83 -3.95 9.73
N ASP A 31 7.58 -2.97 8.85
CA ASP A 31 6.66 -1.86 9.14
C ASP A 31 5.20 -2.33 9.11
N SER A 32 4.32 -1.57 9.76
CA SER A 32 2.88 -1.84 9.70
C SER A 32 2.36 -1.68 8.27
N LEU A 33 1.63 -2.68 7.79
CA LEU A 33 1.02 -2.63 6.46
C LEU A 33 -0.07 -1.56 6.39
N ALA A 34 -0.85 -1.38 7.47
CA ALA A 34 -1.90 -0.38 7.53
C ALA A 34 -1.33 1.05 7.45
N GLU A 35 -0.22 1.32 8.14
CA GLU A 35 0.45 2.63 8.08
C GLU A 35 1.02 2.89 6.67
N CYS A 36 1.65 1.89 6.06
CA CYS A 36 2.14 1.99 4.68
C CYS A 36 1.03 2.30 3.68
N ILE A 37 -0.12 1.63 3.82
CA ILE A 37 -1.30 1.88 2.99
C ILE A 37 -1.84 3.29 3.20
N SER A 38 -1.93 3.76 4.45
CA SER A 38 -2.40 5.12 4.75
C SER A 38 -1.56 6.21 4.09
N ILE A 39 -0.24 6.01 3.99
CA ILE A 39 0.67 6.94 3.30
C ILE A 39 0.38 6.96 1.79
N GLY A 40 0.10 5.80 1.19
CA GLY A 40 -0.31 5.71 -0.21
C GLY A 40 -1.66 6.38 -0.47
N ASP A 41 -2.66 6.09 0.39
CA ASP A 41 -4.03 6.61 0.31
C ASP A 41 -4.10 8.14 0.44
N SER A 42 -3.16 8.77 1.17
CA SER A 42 -3.11 10.22 1.27
C SER A 42 -2.61 10.93 0.00
N CYS A 43 -1.96 10.21 -0.92
CA CYS A 43 -1.38 10.79 -2.13
C CYS A 43 -2.41 10.86 -3.25
N GLN A 44 -2.79 12.05 -3.69
CA GLN A 44 -3.80 12.25 -4.76
C GLN A 44 -3.41 11.64 -6.11
N LYS A 45 -2.11 11.39 -6.35
CA LYS A 45 -1.61 10.75 -7.58
C LYS A 45 -1.69 9.22 -7.51
N VAL A 46 -1.91 8.65 -6.33
CA VAL A 46 -2.12 7.22 -6.11
C VAL A 46 -3.62 6.95 -6.10
N VAL A 47 -4.13 6.36 -7.18
CA VAL A 47 -5.58 6.12 -7.35
C VAL A 47 -6.03 4.79 -6.76
N ALA A 48 -5.08 3.94 -6.37
CA ALA A 48 -5.36 2.66 -5.71
C ALA A 48 -4.18 2.23 -4.84
N VAL A 49 -4.51 1.57 -3.75
CA VAL A 49 -3.57 0.84 -2.89
C VAL A 49 -4.02 -0.61 -2.82
N GLY A 50 -3.08 -1.54 -2.69
CA GLY A 50 -3.41 -2.96 -2.73
C GLY A 50 -2.35 -3.85 -2.11
N ILE A 51 -2.62 -5.15 -2.20
CA ILE A 51 -1.77 -6.21 -1.65
C ILE A 51 -1.44 -7.20 -2.76
N ASN A 52 -0.16 -7.53 -2.91
CA ASN A 52 0.31 -8.56 -3.84
C ASN A 52 1.31 -9.50 -3.16
N CYS A 53 1.65 -10.61 -3.83
CA CYS A 53 2.72 -11.54 -3.42
C CYS A 53 2.67 -11.95 -1.93
N THR A 54 1.48 -12.06 -1.37
CA THR A 54 1.23 -12.39 0.03
C THR A 54 0.55 -13.77 0.08
N PRO A 55 0.89 -14.66 1.04
CA PRO A 55 0.24 -15.96 1.15
C PRO A 55 -1.29 -15.83 1.16
N PRO A 56 -2.04 -16.58 0.32
CA PRO A 56 -3.49 -16.39 0.15
C PRO A 56 -4.31 -16.41 1.44
N ARG A 57 -3.87 -17.20 2.44
CA ARG A 57 -4.50 -17.28 3.77
C ARG A 57 -4.58 -15.95 4.53
N PHE A 58 -3.73 -14.97 4.20
CA PHE A 58 -3.73 -13.65 4.85
C PHE A 58 -4.54 -12.60 4.08
N ILE A 59 -4.86 -12.84 2.81
CA ILE A 59 -5.41 -11.81 1.92
C ILE A 59 -6.77 -11.30 2.41
N HIS A 60 -7.66 -12.19 2.86
CA HIS A 60 -8.99 -11.81 3.29
C HIS A 60 -8.96 -10.88 4.51
N ASP A 61 -8.25 -11.27 5.57
CA ASP A 61 -8.12 -10.48 6.80
C ASP A 61 -7.41 -9.16 6.53
N LEU A 62 -6.38 -9.17 5.68
CA LEU A 62 -5.68 -7.96 5.29
C LEU A 62 -6.60 -6.98 4.56
N ILE A 63 -7.40 -7.43 3.59
CA ILE A 63 -8.37 -6.58 2.88
C ILE A 63 -9.34 -5.95 3.89
N ILE A 64 -9.93 -6.74 4.79
CA ILE A 64 -10.84 -6.24 5.82
C ILE A 64 -10.16 -5.22 6.73
N SER A 65 -8.88 -5.43 7.07
CA SER A 65 -8.15 -4.53 7.97
C SER A 65 -7.82 -3.16 7.36
N VAL A 66 -7.87 -3.04 6.03
CA VAL A 66 -7.47 -1.83 5.29
C VAL A 66 -8.62 -1.19 4.52
N GLU A 67 -9.74 -1.90 4.35
CA GLU A 67 -11.00 -1.34 3.90
C GLU A 67 -11.59 -0.39 4.96
N LYS A 68 -12.11 0.75 4.52
CA LYS A 68 -12.84 1.72 5.36
C LYS A 68 -14.33 1.42 5.35
#